data_AF-A0A8R2JUZ7-F1
#
_entry.id   AF-A0A8R2JUZ7-F1
#
_cell.length_a   1.000
_cell.length_b   1.000
_cell.length_c   1.000
_cell.angle_alpha   90.00
_cell.angle_beta   90.00
_cell.angle_gamma   90.00
#
_symmetry.space_group_name_H-M   'P 1'
#
loop_
_entity.id
_entity.type
_entity.pdbx_description
1 polymer ?
#
loop_
_entity_poly.entity_id
_entity_poly.type
_entity_poly.pdbx_seq_one_letter_code
_entity_poly.pdbx_strand_id
1 'polypeptide(L)'
;MRTFDVFLLVVMIYTYAAVNGNVYFHATKPTNEWWSNTIIYQVYIRSFKDSNNDGIGDLKGIIQKLDHFTDLGIETLWVGPFFKSPMDDMGYDVEDFYMIDPVFGTMDDFEELIFEMNKRNLKLIIDLIPNHSSYKCEWFEKSIKQEGKYKDYYIWRNASNQDEVTRNPSITPKPPNNWLSIFGGPAWTWNQQRNQFYFHQFVKEQPDFDFRNPDVKLQFLVSLFLKTRGKHEKRFGNDYIIKDFLKIY
;
A
#
# COMPACT_ATOMS: atom_id res chain seq x y z
N MET A 1 -39.31 43.79 7.59
CA MET A 1 -38.51 43.09 8.61
C MET A 1 -39.31 41.94 9.26
N ARG A 2 -40.03 41.13 8.47
CA ARG A 2 -40.81 39.97 8.99
C ARG A 2 -40.71 38.72 8.10
N THR A 3 -40.39 38.88 6.81
CA THR A 3 -40.26 37.76 5.86
C THR A 3 -38.87 37.12 5.86
N PHE A 4 -37.82 37.91 6.11
CA PHE A 4 -36.44 37.41 6.17
C PHE A 4 -36.21 36.53 7.40
N ASP A 5 -36.80 36.90 8.55
CA ASP A 5 -36.65 36.16 9.81
C ASP A 5 -37.35 34.80 9.76
N VAL A 6 -38.50 34.71 9.06
CA VAL A 6 -39.22 33.45 8.85
C VAL A 6 -38.43 32.53 7.92
N PHE A 7 -37.83 33.07 6.85
CA PHE A 7 -36.99 32.28 5.95
C PHE A 7 -35.74 31.73 6.65
N LEU A 8 -35.07 32.57 7.45
CA LEU A 8 -33.89 32.17 8.22
C LEU A 8 -34.24 31.08 9.25
N LEU A 9 -35.40 31.17 9.90
CA LEU A 9 -35.87 30.18 10.86
C LEU A 9 -36.16 28.83 10.18
N VAL A 10 -36.80 28.84 9.00
CA VAL A 10 -37.08 27.62 8.22
C VAL A 10 -35.78 26.96 7.75
N VAL A 11 -34.81 27.74 7.30
CA VAL A 11 -33.47 27.22 6.91
C VAL A 11 -32.76 26.62 8.11
N MET A 12 -32.78 27.27 9.28
CA MET A 12 -32.15 26.72 10.49
C MET A 12 -32.81 25.43 10.98
N ILE A 13 -34.15 25.34 10.94
CA ILE A 13 -34.87 24.12 11.31
C ILE A 13 -34.57 22.98 10.33
N TYR A 14 -34.56 23.27 9.03
CA TYR A 14 -34.21 22.26 8.01
C TYR A 14 -32.77 21.79 8.16
N THR A 15 -31.83 22.70 8.44
CA THR A 15 -30.42 22.35 8.67
C THR A 15 -30.26 21.54 9.96
N TYR A 16 -30.97 21.88 11.03
CA TYR A 16 -30.96 21.11 12.28
C TYR A 16 -31.53 19.70 12.08
N ALA A 17 -32.59 19.53 11.28
CA ALA A 17 -33.16 18.22 10.97
C ALA A 17 -32.29 17.40 10.01
N ALA A 18 -31.62 18.04 9.04
CA ALA A 18 -30.75 17.37 8.07
C ALA A 18 -29.37 17.01 8.63
N VAL A 19 -28.84 17.79 9.57
CA VAL A 19 -27.50 17.58 10.17
C VAL A 19 -27.55 16.69 11.41
N ASN A 20 -28.69 16.59 12.10
CA ASN A 20 -28.89 15.66 13.24
C ASN A 20 -29.59 14.35 12.87
N GLY A 21 -29.69 14.03 11.58
CA GLY A 21 -30.09 12.69 11.16
C GLY A 21 -29.02 11.71 11.61
N ASN A 22 -29.29 10.90 12.64
CA ASN A 22 -28.46 9.75 12.95
C ASN A 22 -28.41 8.87 11.69
N VAL A 23 -27.25 8.80 11.05
CA VAL A 23 -26.99 7.81 10.01
C VAL A 23 -26.85 6.47 10.72
N TYR A 24 -27.96 5.77 10.84
CA TYR A 24 -27.95 4.38 11.28
C TYR A 24 -27.45 3.54 10.12
N PHE A 25 -26.18 3.15 10.16
CA PHE A 25 -25.73 1.99 9.42
C PHE A 25 -26.47 0.79 10.05
N HIS A 26 -27.54 0.33 9.41
CA HIS A 26 -28.06 -0.99 9.72
C HIS A 26 -26.93 -1.97 9.41
N ALA A 27 -26.24 -2.42 10.45
CA ALA A 27 -25.40 -3.61 10.34
C ALA A 27 -26.33 -4.70 9.82
N THR A 28 -26.15 -5.08 8.56
CA THR A 28 -26.77 -6.27 8.01
C THR A 28 -26.36 -7.44 8.88
N LYS A 29 -27.20 -8.49 8.94
CA LYS A 29 -26.91 -9.71 9.71
C LYS A 29 -25.43 -10.08 9.58
N PRO A 30 -24.76 -10.51 10.67
CA PRO A 30 -23.36 -10.92 10.60
C PRO A 30 -23.17 -11.82 9.39
N THR A 31 -22.26 -11.46 8.50
CA THR A 31 -21.98 -12.25 7.32
C THR A 31 -21.43 -13.60 7.80
N ASN A 32 -21.92 -14.71 7.28
CA ASN A 32 -21.34 -16.05 7.52
C ASN A 32 -20.06 -16.28 6.71
N GLU A 33 -19.41 -15.21 6.27
CA GLU A 33 -18.14 -15.27 5.57
C GLU A 33 -17.03 -15.61 6.58
N TRP A 34 -15.98 -16.27 6.12
CA TRP A 34 -14.89 -16.67 7.01
C TRP A 34 -14.18 -15.47 7.65
N TRP A 35 -14.00 -14.37 6.90
CA TRP A 35 -13.24 -13.21 7.34
C TRP A 35 -13.89 -12.42 8.48
N SER A 36 -15.19 -12.58 8.72
CA SER A 36 -15.90 -11.89 9.80
C SER A 36 -15.82 -12.61 11.16
N ASN A 37 -15.42 -13.89 11.16
CA ASN A 37 -15.42 -14.74 12.35
C ASN A 37 -14.09 -15.49 12.58
N THR A 38 -13.01 -15.10 11.89
CA THR A 38 -11.72 -15.81 11.93
C THR A 38 -10.77 -15.25 12.98
N ILE A 39 -9.90 -16.11 13.53
CA ILE A 39 -8.76 -15.67 14.34
C ILE A 39 -7.56 -15.40 13.43
N ILE A 40 -7.12 -14.14 13.40
CA ILE A 40 -5.99 -13.67 12.58
C ILE A 40 -4.70 -13.65 13.42
N TYR A 41 -3.64 -14.26 12.89
CA TYR A 41 -2.29 -14.17 13.43
C TYR A 41 -1.38 -13.41 12.46
N GLN A 42 -0.81 -12.29 12.90
CA GLN A 42 0.12 -11.52 12.09
C GLN A 42 1.54 -12.11 12.19
N VAL A 43 2.12 -12.49 11.06
CA VAL A 43 3.47 -13.02 10.92
C VAL A 43 4.38 -11.94 10.34
N TYR A 44 5.37 -11.51 11.12
CA TYR A 44 6.49 -10.75 10.60
C TYR A 44 7.56 -11.72 10.09
N ILE A 45 7.56 -11.97 8.78
CA ILE A 45 8.31 -13.05 8.12
C ILE A 45 9.79 -13.08 8.53
N ARG A 46 10.46 -11.92 8.50
CA ARG A 46 11.89 -11.75 8.79
C ARG A 46 12.31 -12.30 10.16
N SER A 47 11.41 -12.34 11.13
CA SER A 47 11.72 -12.75 12.51
C SER A 47 10.98 -14.00 12.99
N PHE A 48 10.21 -14.65 12.12
CA PHE A 48 9.37 -15.77 12.53
C PHE A 48 10.15 -17.10 12.60
N LYS A 49 10.67 -17.58 11.46
CA LYS A 49 11.45 -18.81 11.40
C LYS A 49 12.38 -18.80 10.20
N ASP A 50 13.68 -18.89 10.45
CA ASP A 50 14.73 -19.11 9.44
C ASP A 50 14.77 -20.60 9.07
N SER A 51 14.70 -20.94 7.78
CA SER A 51 14.75 -22.32 7.29
C SER A 51 16.10 -22.76 6.71
N ASN A 52 16.98 -21.81 6.39
CA ASN A 52 18.21 -22.02 5.62
C ASN A 52 19.50 -21.68 6.42
N ASN A 53 19.36 -21.21 7.67
CA ASN A 53 20.40 -20.76 8.59
C ASN A 53 21.16 -19.49 8.17
N ASP A 54 20.52 -18.57 7.44
CA ASP A 54 21.09 -17.26 7.10
C ASP A 54 20.82 -16.16 8.16
N GLY A 55 20.04 -16.50 9.20
CA GLY A 55 19.66 -15.59 10.29
C GLY A 55 18.39 -14.78 10.02
N ILE A 56 17.70 -14.99 8.90
CA ILE A 56 16.50 -14.28 8.48
C ILE A 56 15.35 -15.28 8.29
N GLY A 57 14.18 -14.95 8.83
CA GLY A 57 12.99 -15.75 8.61
C GLY A 57 12.48 -15.66 7.17
N ASP A 58 11.98 -16.79 6.64
CA ASP A 58 11.65 -16.97 5.23
C ASP A 58 10.32 -17.72 5.03
N LEU A 59 9.85 -17.83 3.78
CA LEU A 59 8.57 -18.47 3.46
C LEU A 59 8.56 -19.96 3.83
N LYS A 60 9.68 -20.66 3.65
CA LYS A 60 9.81 -22.09 4.02
C LYS A 60 9.74 -22.30 5.53
N GLY A 61 10.24 -21.35 6.31
CA GLY A 61 10.12 -21.35 7.76
C GLY A 61 8.66 -21.21 8.21
N ILE A 62 7.85 -20.42 7.49
CA ILE A 62 6.40 -20.37 7.71
C ILE A 62 5.76 -21.72 7.38
N ILE A 63 6.10 -22.32 6.23
CA ILE A 63 5.59 -23.64 5.80
C ILE A 63 5.88 -24.71 6.86
N GLN A 64 7.11 -24.75 7.38
CA GLN A 64 7.53 -25.69 8.44
C GLN A 64 6.76 -25.55 9.76
N LYS A 65 6.01 -24.45 9.94
CA LYS A 65 5.28 -24.13 11.16
C LYS A 65 3.77 -24.02 10.95
N LEU A 66 3.23 -24.43 9.81
CA LEU A 66 1.77 -24.34 9.59
C LEU A 66 0.96 -25.14 10.61
N ASP A 67 1.46 -26.29 11.07
CA ASP A 67 0.79 -27.11 12.09
C ASP A 67 0.71 -26.38 13.46
N HIS A 68 1.69 -25.52 13.76
CA HIS A 68 1.67 -24.72 14.98
C HIS A 68 0.48 -23.75 15.01
N PHE A 69 0.12 -23.16 13.87
CA PHE A 69 -1.02 -22.26 13.79
C PHE A 69 -2.34 -23.03 13.96
N THR A 70 -2.46 -24.21 13.34
CA THR A 70 -3.65 -25.05 13.51
C THR A 70 -3.84 -25.52 14.95
N ASP A 71 -2.74 -25.89 15.63
CA ASP A 71 -2.78 -26.32 17.03
C ASP A 71 -3.25 -25.20 17.98
N LEU A 72 -2.94 -23.94 17.64
CA LEU A 72 -3.40 -22.76 18.36
C LEU A 72 -4.85 -22.34 18.01
N GLY A 73 -5.50 -23.03 17.06
CA GLY A 73 -6.81 -22.64 16.56
C GLY A 73 -6.80 -21.38 15.69
N ILE A 74 -5.63 -21.00 15.15
CA ILE A 74 -5.52 -19.91 14.17
C ILE A 74 -6.03 -20.40 12.82
N GLU A 75 -6.83 -19.57 12.16
CA GLU A 75 -7.44 -19.89 10.87
C GLU A 75 -6.91 -18.98 9.75
N THR A 76 -6.40 -17.79 10.09
CA THR A 76 -5.90 -16.82 9.11
C THR A 76 -4.52 -16.32 9.48
N LEU A 77 -3.57 -16.39 8.55
CA LEU A 77 -2.27 -15.75 8.68
C LEU A 77 -2.28 -14.43 7.93
N TRP A 78 -1.85 -13.36 8.59
CA TRP A 78 -1.53 -12.10 7.94
C TRP A 78 -0.02 -11.96 7.88
N VAL A 79 0.57 -12.15 6.69
CA VAL A 79 2.01 -12.04 6.51
C VAL A 79 2.34 -10.61 6.07
N GLY A 80 3.30 -9.98 6.76
CA GLY A 80 3.84 -8.66 6.41
C GLY A 80 4.49 -8.63 5.01
N PRO A 81 5.08 -7.51 4.57
CA PRO A 81 5.61 -7.39 3.23
C PRO A 81 6.76 -8.37 2.98
N PHE A 82 6.69 -9.06 1.83
CA PHE A 82 7.73 -9.97 1.35
C PHE A 82 8.01 -9.81 -0.15
N PHE A 83 7.46 -8.76 -0.78
CA PHE A 83 7.84 -8.40 -2.14
C PHE A 83 9.24 -7.78 -2.17
N LYS A 84 9.88 -7.83 -3.34
CA LYS A 84 11.23 -7.34 -3.54
C LYS A 84 11.35 -5.90 -3.08
N SER A 85 12.33 -5.64 -2.22
CA SER A 85 12.53 -4.35 -1.55
C SER A 85 14.01 -4.13 -1.24
N PRO A 86 14.53 -2.88 -1.32
CA PRO A 86 15.85 -2.58 -0.80
C PRO A 86 15.94 -2.60 0.72
N MET A 87 14.82 -2.77 1.42
CA MET A 87 14.69 -2.89 2.88
C MET A 87 14.97 -1.60 3.64
N ASP A 88 14.80 -0.44 2.99
CA ASP A 88 14.93 0.88 3.63
C ASP A 88 13.83 1.09 4.69
N ASP A 89 12.68 0.44 4.53
CA ASP A 89 11.57 0.37 5.49
C ASP A 89 11.09 -1.09 5.65
N MET A 90 12.06 -2.02 5.73
CA MET A 90 11.83 -3.42 6.08
C MET A 90 10.76 -4.14 5.23
N GLY A 91 10.67 -3.78 3.94
CA GLY A 91 9.76 -4.40 2.97
C GLY A 91 8.59 -3.52 2.54
N TYR A 92 8.30 -2.43 3.25
CA TYR A 92 7.22 -1.50 2.86
C TYR A 92 7.61 -0.60 1.67
N ASP A 93 8.90 -0.42 1.43
CA ASP A 93 9.49 0.20 0.25
C ASP A 93 9.61 -0.81 -0.92
N VAL A 94 8.50 -1.06 -1.63
CA VAL A 94 8.44 -2.11 -2.67
C VAL A 94 9.12 -1.68 -3.98
N GLU A 95 10.15 -2.42 -4.41
CA GLU A 95 10.83 -2.28 -5.70
C GLU A 95 10.03 -2.94 -6.84
N ASP A 96 9.56 -4.17 -6.61
CA ASP A 96 8.78 -4.95 -7.58
C ASP A 96 7.60 -5.65 -6.91
N PHE A 97 6.38 -5.22 -7.24
CA PHE A 97 5.13 -5.73 -6.69
C PHE A 97 4.76 -7.15 -7.17
N TYR A 98 5.53 -7.72 -8.10
CA TYR A 98 5.30 -9.02 -8.72
C TYR A 98 6.38 -10.06 -8.38
N MET A 99 7.44 -9.67 -7.66
CA MET A 99 8.55 -10.54 -7.31
C MET A 99 8.66 -10.69 -5.80
N ILE A 100 8.86 -11.92 -5.32
CA ILE A 100 9.23 -12.19 -3.92
C ILE A 100 10.65 -11.72 -3.69
N ASP A 101 10.92 -11.10 -2.54
CA ASP A 101 12.29 -10.74 -2.18
C ASP A 101 13.15 -12.00 -2.02
N PRO A 102 14.32 -12.11 -2.68
CA PRO A 102 15.18 -13.29 -2.59
C PRO A 102 15.60 -13.67 -1.16
N VAL A 103 15.58 -12.72 -0.22
CA VAL A 103 15.85 -12.98 1.21
C VAL A 103 14.75 -13.83 1.84
N PHE A 104 13.52 -13.78 1.32
CA PHE A 104 12.38 -14.54 1.83
C PHE A 104 12.05 -15.79 1.02
N GLY A 105 12.61 -15.91 -0.18
CA GLY A 105 12.47 -17.09 -1.04
C GLY A 105 12.12 -16.73 -2.49
N THR A 106 11.37 -17.62 -3.12
CA THR A 106 10.99 -17.54 -4.54
C THR A 106 9.46 -17.51 -4.72
N MET A 107 9.01 -17.25 -5.95
CA MET A 107 7.58 -17.37 -6.27
C MET A 107 7.09 -18.82 -6.09
N ASP A 108 7.92 -19.81 -6.40
CA ASP A 108 7.59 -21.23 -6.20
C ASP A 108 7.38 -21.54 -4.71
N ASP A 109 8.20 -20.97 -3.82
CA ASP A 109 8.03 -21.12 -2.37
C ASP A 109 6.74 -20.44 -1.88
N PHE A 110 6.33 -19.33 -2.51
CA PHE A 110 5.04 -18.70 -2.22
C PHE A 110 3.86 -19.55 -2.69
N GLU A 111 3.94 -20.14 -3.89
CA GLU A 111 2.94 -21.09 -4.38
C GLU A 111 2.83 -22.34 -3.49
N GLU A 112 3.98 -22.85 -3.00
CA GLU A 112 4.04 -23.94 -2.03
C GLU A 112 3.37 -23.55 -0.70
N LEU A 113 3.63 -22.34 -0.19
CA LEU A 113 2.98 -21.82 1.02
C LEU A 113 1.45 -21.82 0.88
N ILE A 114 0.92 -21.28 -0.23
CA ILE A 114 -0.53 -21.28 -0.48
C ILE A 114 -1.07 -22.71 -0.52
N PHE A 115 -0.37 -23.61 -1.21
CA PHE A 115 -0.77 -25.01 -1.33
C PHE A 115 -0.81 -25.72 0.04
N GLU A 116 0.21 -25.54 0.87
CA GLU A 116 0.30 -26.16 2.20
C GLU A 116 -0.67 -25.54 3.22
N MET A 117 -0.94 -24.24 3.12
CA MET A 117 -1.98 -23.57 3.91
C MET A 117 -3.37 -24.12 3.58
N ASN A 118 -3.68 -24.30 2.29
CA ASN A 118 -4.98 -24.81 1.85
C ASN A 118 -5.27 -26.22 2.36
N LYS A 119 -4.26 -27.10 2.44
CA LYS A 119 -4.41 -28.44 3.04
C LYS A 119 -4.89 -28.41 4.49
N ARG A 120 -4.63 -27.30 5.19
CA ARG A 120 -4.95 -27.08 6.60
C ARG A 120 -6.15 -26.15 6.79
N ASN A 121 -6.83 -25.78 5.71
CA ASN A 121 -7.91 -24.79 5.70
C ASN A 121 -7.49 -23.42 6.31
N LEU A 122 -6.20 -23.08 6.20
CA LEU A 122 -5.70 -21.76 6.59
C LEU A 122 -5.95 -20.75 5.46
N LYS A 123 -6.25 -19.51 5.84
CA LYS A 123 -6.39 -18.37 4.93
C LYS A 123 -5.18 -17.46 5.02
N LEU A 124 -4.85 -16.80 3.91
CA LEU A 124 -3.76 -15.83 3.86
C LEU A 124 -4.28 -14.41 3.67
N ILE A 125 -3.69 -13.47 4.41
CA ILE A 125 -3.76 -12.04 4.18
C ILE A 125 -2.34 -11.55 3.88
N ILE A 126 -2.20 -10.75 2.82
CA ILE A 126 -0.94 -10.10 2.45
C ILE A 126 -1.08 -8.58 2.50
N ASP A 127 0.00 -7.90 2.86
CA ASP A 127 0.08 -6.44 2.78
C ASP A 127 0.17 -5.98 1.31
N LEU A 128 -0.73 -5.08 0.91
CA LEU A 128 -0.56 -4.23 -0.26
C LEU A 128 -0.26 -2.80 0.19
N ILE A 129 0.77 -2.21 -0.41
CA ILE A 129 1.24 -0.86 -0.13
C ILE A 129 0.90 0.02 -1.33
N PRO A 130 -0.30 0.62 -1.37
CA PRO A 130 -0.72 1.42 -2.52
C PRO A 130 -0.10 2.82 -2.50
N ASN A 131 0.28 3.39 -1.35
CA ASN A 131 0.66 4.80 -1.24
C ASN A 131 1.91 5.19 -2.04
N HIS A 132 2.95 4.37 -1.97
CA HIS A 132 4.28 4.65 -2.52
C HIS A 132 4.92 3.36 -3.05
N SER A 133 5.99 3.51 -3.83
CA SER A 133 6.92 2.43 -4.14
C SER A 133 8.29 2.74 -3.54
N SER A 134 9.26 1.85 -3.72
CA SER A 134 10.68 2.21 -3.61
C SER A 134 11.09 3.16 -4.75
N TYR A 135 12.08 4.01 -4.48
CA TYR A 135 12.80 4.78 -5.49
C TYR A 135 13.51 3.90 -6.53
N LYS A 136 13.76 2.61 -6.24
CA LYS A 136 14.31 1.65 -7.21
C LYS A 136 13.25 1.02 -8.12
N CYS A 137 11.96 1.31 -7.89
CA CYS A 137 10.89 0.78 -8.71
C CYS A 137 11.02 1.26 -10.15
N GLU A 138 10.84 0.34 -11.11
CA GLU A 138 10.89 0.65 -12.54
C GLU A 138 9.96 1.81 -12.91
N TRP A 139 8.80 1.90 -12.26
CA TRP A 139 7.84 2.98 -12.51
C TRP A 139 8.39 4.35 -12.09
N PHE A 140 9.16 4.43 -11.01
CA PHE A 140 9.77 5.70 -10.57
C PHE A 140 10.89 6.13 -11.51
N GLU A 141 11.76 5.19 -11.92
CA GLU A 141 12.81 5.44 -12.92
C GLU A 141 12.23 5.93 -14.26
N LYS A 142 11.17 5.29 -14.73
CA LYS A 142 10.42 5.73 -15.94
C LYS A 142 9.75 7.08 -15.73
N SER A 143 9.26 7.35 -14.52
CA SER A 143 8.72 8.67 -14.17
C SER A 143 9.81 9.73 -14.22
N ILE A 144 10.99 9.53 -13.63
CA ILE A 144 12.12 10.47 -13.70
C ILE A 144 12.42 10.86 -15.16
N LYS A 145 12.42 9.88 -16.07
CA LYS A 145 12.65 10.05 -17.52
C LYS A 145 11.44 10.54 -18.30
N GLN A 146 10.29 10.74 -17.65
CA GLN A 146 9.01 11.15 -18.24
C GLN A 146 8.52 10.21 -19.36
N GLU A 147 8.72 8.90 -19.18
CA GLU A 147 8.40 7.90 -20.19
C GLU A 147 6.90 7.55 -20.21
N GLY A 148 6.22 7.91 -21.30
CA GLY A 148 4.85 7.47 -21.60
C GLY A 148 3.88 7.73 -20.44
N LYS A 149 3.10 6.69 -20.08
CA LYS A 149 2.12 6.77 -18.99
C LYS A 149 2.73 7.05 -17.62
N TYR A 150 4.01 6.72 -17.41
CA TYR A 150 4.68 6.86 -16.11
C TYR A 150 5.06 8.30 -15.76
N LYS A 151 4.99 9.23 -16.72
CA LYS A 151 5.33 10.64 -16.51
C LYS A 151 4.65 11.24 -15.27
N ASP A 152 3.37 10.93 -15.07
CA ASP A 152 2.55 11.47 -13.98
C ASP A 152 2.12 10.36 -12.99
N TYR A 153 2.91 9.28 -12.87
CA TYR A 153 2.63 8.22 -11.89
C TYR A 153 2.92 8.66 -10.44
N TYR A 154 3.81 9.64 -10.24
CA TYR A 154 4.19 10.16 -8.93
C TYR A 154 3.91 11.65 -8.84
N ILE A 155 3.83 12.16 -7.62
CA ILE A 155 3.55 13.57 -7.38
C ILE A 155 4.83 14.39 -7.58
N TRP A 156 4.92 15.06 -8.73
CA TRP A 156 6.03 15.96 -9.08
C TRP A 156 5.62 17.44 -8.99
N ARG A 157 6.49 18.29 -8.47
CA ARG A 157 6.29 19.76 -8.40
C ARG A 157 7.58 20.50 -8.71
N ASN A 158 7.44 21.64 -9.37
CA ASN A 158 8.56 22.56 -9.58
C ASN A 158 9.01 23.15 -8.24
N ALA A 159 10.27 23.62 -8.20
CA ALA A 159 10.74 24.43 -7.09
C ALA A 159 9.93 25.73 -6.99
N SER A 160 9.75 26.26 -5.77
CA SER A 160 9.09 27.57 -5.59
C SER A 160 9.90 28.72 -6.21
N ASN A 161 11.22 28.54 -6.38
CA ASN A 161 12.13 29.43 -7.10
C ASN A 161 12.61 28.85 -8.44
N GLN A 162 11.74 28.13 -9.17
CA GLN A 162 12.12 27.44 -10.42
C GLN A 162 12.82 28.34 -11.45
N ASP A 163 12.36 29.58 -11.61
CA ASP A 163 12.94 30.53 -12.57
C ASP A 163 14.40 30.88 -12.24
N GLU A 164 14.75 30.96 -10.95
CA GLU A 164 16.11 31.19 -10.49
C GLU A 164 16.99 29.96 -10.75
N VAL A 165 16.49 28.78 -10.36
CA VAL A 165 17.17 27.48 -10.59
C VAL A 165 17.44 27.25 -12.08
N THR A 166 16.49 27.63 -12.93
CA THR A 166 16.62 27.48 -14.39
C THR A 166 17.66 28.43 -14.99
N ARG A 167 17.81 29.64 -14.44
CA ARG A 167 18.83 30.61 -14.90
C ARG A 167 20.22 30.29 -14.38
N ASN A 168 20.32 29.71 -13.18
CA ASN A 168 21.59 29.32 -12.58
C ASN A 168 21.43 28.00 -11.78
N PRO A 169 21.91 26.87 -12.32
CA PRO A 169 21.84 25.57 -11.65
C PRO A 169 22.55 25.49 -10.29
N SER A 170 23.39 26.48 -9.96
CA SER A 170 24.05 26.57 -8.65
C SER A 170 23.10 27.04 -7.54
N ILE A 171 21.93 27.56 -7.89
CA ILE A 171 20.93 28.01 -6.92
C ILE A 171 20.22 26.79 -6.35
N THR A 172 20.18 26.71 -5.01
CA THR A 172 19.48 25.63 -4.31
C THR A 172 17.97 25.70 -4.60
N PRO A 173 17.37 24.62 -5.13
CA PRO A 173 15.93 24.53 -5.32
C PRO A 173 15.20 24.59 -3.97
N LYS A 174 14.15 25.40 -3.87
CA LYS A 174 13.30 25.49 -2.69
C LYS A 174 12.05 24.64 -2.88
N PRO A 175 11.63 23.85 -1.88
CA PRO A 175 10.44 23.01 -1.99
C PRO A 175 9.19 23.85 -2.27
N PRO A 176 8.13 23.24 -2.84
CA PRO A 176 6.90 23.95 -3.22
C PRO A 176 6.10 24.44 -2.02
N ASN A 177 6.24 23.80 -0.86
CA ASN A 177 5.60 24.19 0.40
C ASN A 177 6.41 23.65 1.60
N ASN A 178 5.89 23.82 2.81
CA ASN A 178 6.53 23.43 4.08
C ASN A 178 6.03 22.07 4.63
N TRP A 179 5.50 21.18 3.78
CA TRP A 179 5.06 19.86 4.22
C TRP A 179 6.22 19.03 4.77
N LEU A 180 5.95 18.31 5.87
CA LEU A 180 6.92 17.48 6.58
C LEU A 180 6.60 16.01 6.37
N SER A 181 7.66 15.20 6.28
CA SER A 181 7.55 13.74 6.28
C SER A 181 7.14 13.26 7.69
N ILE A 182 6.42 12.13 7.74
CA ILE A 182 6.07 11.45 8.99
C ILE A 182 7.33 11.01 9.77
N PHE A 183 8.41 10.67 9.05
CA PHE A 183 9.67 10.24 9.65
C PHE A 183 10.66 11.40 9.88
N GLY A 184 10.21 12.65 9.67
CA GLY A 184 10.97 13.86 9.92
C GLY A 184 11.66 14.41 8.67
N GLY A 185 11.92 15.72 8.71
CA GLY A 185 12.46 16.46 7.57
C GLY A 185 11.39 16.85 6.53
N PRO A 186 11.80 17.52 5.44
CA PRO A 186 10.90 17.92 4.36
C PRO A 186 10.28 16.70 3.66
N ALA A 187 9.01 16.78 3.26
CA ALA A 187 8.32 15.76 2.46
C ALA A 187 8.60 15.86 0.95
N TRP A 188 9.57 16.69 0.56
CA TRP A 188 9.89 16.99 -0.84
C TRP A 188 11.39 16.79 -1.06
N THR A 189 11.73 15.91 -2.00
CA THR A 189 13.13 15.67 -2.39
C THR A 189 13.35 16.09 -3.83
N TRP A 190 14.41 16.87 -4.08
CA TRP A 190 14.77 17.34 -5.42
C TRP A 190 15.42 16.22 -6.24
N ASN A 191 14.88 15.93 -7.42
CA ASN A 191 15.48 15.03 -8.38
C ASN A 191 16.24 15.83 -9.45
N GLN A 192 17.56 15.66 -9.50
CA GLN A 192 18.44 16.39 -10.42
C GLN A 192 18.19 16.05 -11.89
N GLN A 193 17.83 14.81 -12.20
CA GLN A 193 17.61 14.39 -13.59
C GLN A 193 16.31 14.96 -14.15
N ARG A 194 15.26 15.00 -13.34
CA ARG A 194 13.95 15.54 -13.73
C ARG A 194 13.85 17.06 -13.52
N ASN A 195 14.74 17.66 -12.74
CA ASN A 195 14.70 19.07 -12.31
C ASN A 195 13.36 19.45 -11.64
N GLN A 196 12.86 18.57 -10.79
CA GLN A 196 11.62 18.75 -10.03
C GLN A 196 11.74 18.10 -8.65
N PHE A 197 10.92 18.54 -7.70
CA PHE A 197 10.69 17.84 -6.46
C PHE A 197 9.69 16.70 -6.66
N TYR A 198 9.94 15.54 -6.07
CA TYR A 198 8.92 14.53 -5.84
C TYR A 198 8.48 14.55 -4.38
N PHE A 199 7.20 14.22 -4.15
CA PHE A 199 6.64 14.07 -2.81
C PHE A 199 6.94 12.69 -2.23
N HIS A 200 7.20 12.63 -0.93
CA HIS A 200 7.23 11.40 -0.15
C HIS A 200 6.65 11.67 1.24
N GLN A 201 5.63 10.90 1.64
CA GLN A 201 5.01 11.07 2.96
C GLN A 201 5.88 10.47 4.08
N PHE A 202 6.72 9.50 3.73
CA PHE A 202 7.57 8.71 4.63
C PHE A 202 9.05 8.99 4.31
N VAL A 203 9.90 7.97 4.11
CA VAL A 203 11.31 8.22 3.76
C VAL A 203 11.45 8.73 2.31
N LYS A 204 12.56 9.39 1.99
CA LYS A 204 12.81 9.90 0.62
C LYS A 204 12.95 8.78 -0.41
N GLU A 205 13.27 7.58 0.05
CA GLU A 205 13.32 6.33 -0.70
C GLU A 205 11.91 5.79 -1.05
N GLN A 206 10.84 6.39 -0.52
CA GLN A 206 9.45 6.01 -0.73
C GLN A 206 8.66 7.12 -1.47
N PRO A 207 8.89 7.35 -2.78
CA PRO A 207 8.14 8.33 -3.56
C PRO A 207 6.65 7.96 -3.66
N ASP A 208 5.79 8.94 -3.38
CA ASP A 208 4.34 8.77 -3.34
C ASP A 208 3.73 8.79 -4.75
N PHE A 209 2.84 7.83 -5.01
CA PHE A 209 2.06 7.79 -6.24
C PHE A 209 1.05 8.94 -6.31
N ASP A 210 0.77 9.44 -7.51
CA ASP A 210 -0.36 10.36 -7.71
C ASP A 210 -1.65 9.58 -7.91
N PHE A 211 -2.39 9.32 -6.82
CA PHE A 211 -3.71 8.68 -6.88
C PHE A 211 -4.78 9.50 -7.61
N ARG A 212 -4.51 10.73 -8.07
CA ARG A 212 -5.41 11.44 -8.98
C ARG A 212 -5.27 10.90 -10.41
N ASN A 213 -4.15 10.28 -10.75
CA ASN A 213 -3.92 9.64 -12.03
C ASN A 213 -4.75 8.34 -12.16
N PRO A 214 -5.62 8.22 -13.18
CA PRO A 214 -6.43 7.00 -13.38
C PRO A 214 -5.58 5.76 -13.69
N ASP A 215 -4.40 5.91 -14.29
CA ASP A 215 -3.52 4.78 -14.61
C ASP A 215 -2.92 4.14 -13.36
N VAL A 216 -2.62 4.95 -12.33
CA VAL A 216 -2.19 4.47 -11.00
C VAL A 216 -3.31 3.67 -10.35
N LYS A 217 -4.53 4.20 -10.34
CA LYS A 217 -5.70 3.47 -9.80
C LYS A 217 -5.91 2.15 -10.53
N LEU A 218 -5.83 2.18 -11.86
CA LEU A 218 -5.99 0.99 -12.69
C LEU A 218 -4.87 -0.03 -12.43
N GLN A 219 -3.62 0.42 -12.24
CA GLN A 219 -2.49 -0.46 -11.92
C GLN A 219 -2.77 -1.29 -10.67
N PHE A 220 -3.26 -0.67 -9.59
CA PHE A 220 -3.56 -1.38 -8.34
C PHE A 220 -4.83 -2.22 -8.43
N LEU A 221 -5.89 -1.75 -9.10
CA LEU A 221 -7.09 -2.55 -9.37
C LEU A 221 -6.77 -3.81 -10.19
N VAL A 222 -5.95 -3.69 -11.23
CA VAL A 222 -5.53 -4.82 -12.06
C VAL A 222 -4.61 -5.76 -11.28
N SER A 223 -3.70 -5.23 -10.45
CA SER A 223 -2.82 -6.06 -9.61
C SER A 223 -3.62 -6.88 -8.58
N LEU A 224 -4.67 -6.29 -8.01
CA LEU A 224 -5.62 -6.97 -7.13
C LEU A 224 -6.40 -8.07 -7.88
N PHE A 225 -6.78 -7.82 -9.14
CA PHE A 225 -7.58 -8.74 -9.96
C PHE A 225 -6.77 -9.87 -10.60
N LEU A 226 -5.54 -9.62 -11.04
CA LEU A 226 -4.67 -10.63 -11.63
C LEU A 226 -4.14 -11.61 -10.58
N LYS A 227 -3.99 -11.18 -9.33
CA LYS A 227 -3.70 -12.09 -8.21
C LYS A 227 -4.89 -13.02 -7.95
N THR A 228 -6.11 -12.51 -7.81
CA THR A 228 -7.30 -13.36 -7.56
C THR A 228 -7.64 -14.33 -8.71
N ARG A 229 -7.13 -14.08 -9.92
CA ARG A 229 -7.30 -14.95 -11.10
C ARG A 229 -5.99 -15.58 -11.59
N GLY A 230 -5.16 -16.08 -10.67
CA GLY A 230 -3.89 -16.74 -10.99
C GLY A 230 -3.91 -17.47 -12.34
N LYS A 231 -2.89 -17.23 -13.17
CA LYS A 231 -2.72 -17.68 -14.58
C LYS A 231 -2.86 -19.19 -14.83
N HIS A 232 -3.24 -19.97 -13.83
CA HIS A 232 -3.69 -21.34 -13.94
C HIS A 232 -5.13 -21.44 -13.44
N GLU A 233 -6.08 -21.23 -14.36
CA GLU A 233 -7.50 -21.51 -14.14
C GLU A 233 -7.65 -22.90 -13.51
N LYS A 234 -8.23 -22.93 -12.29
CA LYS A 234 -8.79 -24.08 -11.54
C LYS A 234 -8.11 -24.56 -10.24
N ARG A 235 -7.18 -23.84 -9.60
CA ARG A 235 -6.60 -24.37 -8.33
C ARG A 235 -6.68 -23.57 -7.05
N PHE A 236 -7.01 -22.29 -7.09
CA PHE A 236 -7.10 -21.49 -5.87
C PHE A 236 -8.49 -20.86 -5.82
N GLY A 237 -9.31 -21.31 -4.88
CA GLY A 237 -10.61 -20.71 -4.58
C GLY A 237 -10.40 -19.34 -3.92
N ASN A 238 -11.44 -18.81 -3.29
CA ASN A 238 -11.46 -17.52 -2.59
C ASN A 238 -10.56 -17.49 -1.32
N ASP A 239 -9.32 -17.95 -1.41
CA ASP A 239 -8.54 -18.46 -0.28
C ASP A 239 -7.49 -17.49 0.27
N TYR A 240 -7.42 -16.28 -0.30
CA TYR A 240 -6.67 -15.18 0.30
C TYR A 240 -7.34 -13.83 0.04
N ILE A 241 -7.17 -12.91 0.98
CA ILE A 241 -7.62 -11.51 0.88
C ILE A 241 -6.38 -10.62 0.88
N ILE A 242 -6.37 -9.61 0.03
CA ILE A 242 -5.33 -8.58 0.07
C ILE A 242 -5.83 -7.48 1.01
N LYS A 243 -5.00 -7.12 2.00
CA LYS A 243 -5.30 -6.03 2.91
C LYS A 243 -4.56 -4.79 2.43
N ASP A 244 -5.34 -3.77 2.10
CA ASP A 244 -4.80 -2.49 1.65
C ASP A 244 -4.46 -1.61 2.86
N PHE A 245 -3.19 -1.22 2.97
CA PHE A 245 -2.80 -0.12 3.84
C PHE A 245 -2.90 1.20 3.07
N LEU A 246 -4.13 1.65 2.84
CA LEU A 246 -4.37 3.04 2.41
C LEU A 246 -4.23 3.95 3.63
N LYS A 247 -2.99 4.30 4.00
CA LYS A 247 -2.74 5.53 4.78
C LYS A 247 -2.79 6.73 3.83
N ILE A 248 -3.96 7.00 3.25
CA ILE A 248 -4.21 8.26 2.56
C ILE A 248 -4.64 9.26 3.64
N TYR A 249 -3.80 10.27 3.89
CA TYR A 249 -4.18 11.46 4.65
C TYR A 249 -4.61 12.58 3.71
#